data_AF-A0A0F9GAC1-F1
#
_entry.id   AF-A0A0F9GAC1-F1
#
_cell.length_a   1.000
_cell.length_b   1.000
_cell.length_c   1.000
_cell.angle_alpha   90.00
_cell.angle_beta   90.00
_cell.angle_gamma   90.00
#
_symmetry.space_group_name_H-M   'P 1'
#
loop_
_entity.id
_entity.type
_entity.pdbx_description
1 polymer ?
#
loop_
_entity_poly.entity_id
_entity_poly.type
_entity_poly.pdbx_seq_one_letter_code
_entity_poly.pdbx_strand_id
1 'polypeptide(L)'
;VIYFHGEGTSGIHPAWSAITKKMKSVVMGHCHSRSGVKHMTTRHERFFGMDTGCGICSDAWQFSYGKNHLVRPFISAGVVIDGHPYSEAMPCGIKEIYHRSNF
;
A
#
# COMPACT_ATOMS: atom_id res chain seq x y z
N VAL A 1 -10.19 9.79 8.90
CA VAL A 1 -9.03 9.07 8.32
C VAL A 1 -7.95 10.09 7.99
N ILE A 2 -6.67 9.78 8.20
CA ILE A 2 -5.54 10.64 7.82
C ILE A 2 -4.95 10.08 6.53
N TYR A 3 -4.84 10.93 5.52
CA TYR A 3 -4.18 10.62 4.25
C TYR A 3 -2.87 11.37 4.21
N PHE A 4 -1.77 10.66 4.00
CA PHE A 4 -0.46 11.30 3.85
C PHE A 4 0.47 10.44 3.00
N HIS A 5 1.54 11.04 2.48
CA HIS A 5 2.47 10.36 1.57
C HIS A 5 3.06 9.08 2.18
N GLY A 6 3.56 9.14 3.42
CA GLY A 6 4.22 8.00 4.09
C GLY A 6 5.67 8.24 4.49
N GLU A 7 6.23 9.41 4.21
CA GLU A 7 7.61 9.76 4.56
C GLU A 7 7.90 9.54 6.06
N GLY A 8 9.03 8.92 6.37
CA GLY A 8 9.40 8.56 7.75
C GLY A 8 8.70 7.31 8.32
N THR A 9 8.03 6.52 7.47
CA THR A 9 7.45 5.22 7.85
C THR A 9 7.87 4.14 6.86
N SER A 10 8.23 2.96 7.36
CA SER A 10 8.75 1.85 6.56
C SER A 10 8.50 0.50 7.25
N GLY A 11 9.07 -0.58 6.70
CA GLY A 11 8.96 -1.93 7.26
C GLY A 11 7.92 -2.80 6.55
N ILE A 12 7.42 -3.81 7.25
CA ILE A 12 6.45 -4.77 6.70
C ILE A 12 5.04 -4.16 6.66
N HIS A 13 4.72 -3.32 7.65
CA HIS A 13 3.40 -2.69 7.80
C HIS A 13 3.56 -1.17 8.10
N PRO A 14 3.92 -0.36 7.10
CA PRO A 14 4.20 1.05 7.30
C PRO A 14 2.96 1.83 7.75
N ALA A 15 1.80 1.65 7.09
CA ALA A 15 0.55 2.28 7.52
C ALA A 15 0.16 1.90 8.96
N TRP A 16 0.35 0.63 9.35
CA TRP A 16 0.11 0.18 10.72
C TRP A 16 1.00 0.89 11.74
N SER A 17 2.29 1.00 11.42
CA SER A 17 3.26 1.73 12.25
C SER A 17 2.91 3.23 12.37
N ALA A 18 2.20 3.78 11.38
CA ALA A 18 1.72 5.16 11.43
C ALA A 18 0.46 5.32 12.30
N ILE A 19 -0.45 4.32 12.35
CA ILE A 19 -1.64 4.36 13.22
C ILE A 19 -1.22 4.62 14.67
N THR A 20 -0.22 3.89 15.18
CA THR A 20 0.19 3.99 16.58
C THR A 20 0.80 5.35 16.93
N LYS A 21 1.39 6.04 15.95
CA LYS A 21 1.95 7.39 16.13
C LYS A 21 0.91 8.50 15.95
N LYS A 22 -0.08 8.27 15.09
CA LYS A 22 -1.12 9.25 14.74
C LYS A 22 -2.41 9.08 15.54
N MET A 23 -2.56 7.96 16.24
CA MET A 23 -3.74 7.58 17.03
C MET A 23 -5.05 7.72 16.24
N LYS A 24 -5.01 7.36 14.94
CA LYS A 24 -6.14 7.49 14.02
C LYS A 24 -5.97 6.55 12.82
N SER A 25 -7.06 6.21 12.16
CA SER A 25 -6.99 5.46 10.90
C SER A 25 -6.19 6.22 9.85
N VAL A 26 -5.31 5.50 9.15
CA VAL A 26 -4.31 6.04 8.22
C VAL A 26 -4.44 5.37 6.86
N VAL A 27 -4.22 6.16 5.82
CA VAL A 27 -3.95 5.71 4.45
C VAL A 27 -2.66 6.34 3.97
N MET A 28 -1.75 5.53 3.44
CA MET A 28 -0.48 6.00 2.90
C MET A 28 0.04 5.16 1.73
N GLY A 29 1.05 5.70 1.05
CA GLY A 29 1.78 5.03 -0.04
C GLY A 29 3.26 4.92 0.31
N HIS A 30 4.12 5.60 -0.46
CA HIS A 30 5.57 5.76 -0.23
C HIS A 30 6.43 4.50 -0.39
N CYS A 31 6.13 3.39 0.29
CA CYS A 31 7.03 2.23 0.30
C CYS A 31 7.03 1.40 -1.00
N HIS A 32 6.09 1.65 -1.93
CA HIS A 32 5.86 1.03 -3.24
C HIS A 32 5.69 -0.50 -3.28
N SER A 33 6.16 -1.22 -2.27
CA SER A 33 6.25 -2.68 -2.18
C SER A 33 5.27 -3.28 -1.16
N ARG A 34 4.40 -2.45 -0.59
CA ARG A 34 3.45 -2.81 0.46
C ARG A 34 2.05 -2.40 0.05
N SER A 35 1.12 -3.32 0.18
CA SER A 35 -0.29 -3.09 -0.06
C SER A 35 -1.12 -3.86 0.95
N GLY A 36 -2.29 -3.33 1.27
CA GLY A 36 -3.31 -4.02 2.03
C GLY A 36 -3.86 -3.19 3.17
N VAL A 37 -4.86 -3.75 3.84
CA VAL A 37 -5.53 -3.14 4.97
C VAL A 37 -5.30 -3.97 6.22
N LYS A 38 -4.99 -3.30 7.32
CA LYS A 38 -5.03 -3.90 8.66
C LYS A 38 -6.02 -3.17 9.53
N HIS A 39 -6.81 -3.94 10.25
CA HIS A 39 -7.79 -3.43 11.20
C HIS A 39 -7.32 -3.67 12.62
N MET A 40 -7.64 -2.75 13.51
CA MET A 40 -7.57 -2.96 14.94
C MET A 40 -8.80 -2.38 15.61
N THR A 41 -9.18 -2.95 16.74
CA THR A 41 -10.21 -2.39 17.59
C THR A 41 -9.69 -2.28 19.01
N THR A 42 -10.10 -1.21 19.68
CA THR A 42 -9.92 -1.04 21.12
C THR A 42 -11.31 -1.10 21.77
N ARG A 43 -11.36 -0.90 23.09
CA ARG A 43 -12.65 -0.75 23.80
C ARG A 43 -13.42 0.52 23.42
N HIS A 44 -12.75 1.50 22.81
CA HIS A 44 -13.33 2.83 22.53
C HIS A 44 -13.56 3.07 21.04
N GLU A 45 -12.65 2.61 20.19
CA GLU A 45 -12.67 2.94 18.77
C GLU A 45 -12.04 1.82 17.91
N ARG A 46 -12.47 1.77 16.63
CA ARG A 46 -11.93 0.92 15.58
C ARG A 46 -11.06 1.74 14.64
N PHE A 47 -9.84 1.27 14.38
CA PHE A 47 -8.90 1.90 13.46
C PHE A 47 -8.54 0.98 12.29
N PHE A 48 -8.02 1.58 11.23
CA PHE A 48 -7.39 0.84 10.15
C PHE A 48 -6.14 1.55 9.62
N GLY A 49 -5.20 0.77 9.10
CA GLY A 49 -4.05 1.26 8.34
C GLY A 49 -4.08 0.64 6.96
N MET A 50 -4.08 1.48 5.93
CA MET A 50 -4.07 1.03 4.55
C MET A 50 -2.77 1.47 3.87
N ASP A 51 -2.00 0.50 3.43
CA ASP A 51 -0.91 0.68 2.47
C ASP A 51 -1.52 0.54 1.07
N THR A 52 -1.42 1.58 0.26
CA THR A 52 -2.12 1.66 -1.05
C THR A 52 -1.40 0.93 -2.19
N GLY A 53 -0.20 0.41 -1.97
CA GLY A 53 0.66 -0.09 -3.05
C GLY A 53 1.22 1.04 -3.90
N CYS A 54 1.19 0.85 -5.21
CA CYS A 54 1.64 1.82 -6.20
C CYS A 54 1.01 1.58 -7.58
N GLY A 55 1.17 2.55 -8.48
CA GLY A 55 0.78 2.45 -9.90
C GLY A 55 1.97 2.56 -10.86
N ILE A 56 3.16 2.10 -10.44
CA ILE A 56 4.39 2.31 -11.22
C ILE A 56 4.70 1.14 -12.16
N CYS A 57 5.44 1.40 -13.23
CA CYS A 57 6.04 0.36 -14.06
C CYS A 57 7.51 0.18 -13.65
N SER A 58 7.87 -0.99 -13.09
CA SER A 58 9.24 -1.27 -12.61
C SER A 58 10.33 -1.17 -13.66
N ASP A 59 9.98 -1.27 -14.95
CA ASP A 59 10.93 -1.26 -16.06
C ASP A 59 11.17 0.16 -16.60
N ALA A 60 10.34 1.13 -16.21
CA ALA A 60 10.55 2.51 -16.62
C ALA A 60 11.80 3.09 -15.93
N TRP A 61 12.57 3.87 -16.69
CA TRP A 61 13.88 4.39 -16.27
C TRP A 61 13.86 5.10 -14.90
N GLN A 62 12.78 5.83 -14.63
CA GLN A 62 12.54 6.60 -13.41
C GLN A 62 12.49 5.72 -12.14
N PHE A 63 12.22 4.42 -12.30
CA PHE A 63 12.12 3.45 -11.19
C PHE A 63 13.29 2.45 -11.15
N SER A 64 14.34 2.70 -11.93
CA SER A 64 15.53 1.84 -11.99
C SER A 64 16.24 1.67 -10.65
N TYR A 65 16.07 2.60 -9.71
CA TYR A 65 16.59 2.51 -8.34
C TYR A 65 16.09 1.25 -7.60
N GLY A 66 14.92 0.73 -7.96
CA GLY A 66 14.33 -0.47 -7.35
C GLY A 66 14.80 -1.80 -7.96
N LYS A 67 15.65 -1.78 -9.00
CA LYS A 67 16.03 -2.98 -9.78
C LYS A 67 16.63 -4.09 -8.92
N ASN A 68 17.44 -3.72 -7.93
CA ASN A 68 18.16 -4.64 -7.04
C ASN A 68 17.38 -4.94 -5.75
N HIS A 69 16.17 -4.40 -5.57
CA HIS A 69 15.36 -4.72 -4.41
C HIS A 69 14.81 -6.16 -4.50
N LEU A 70 14.93 -6.89 -3.40
CA LEU A 70 14.34 -8.24 -3.28
C LEU A 70 12.82 -8.16 -3.27
N VAL A 71 12.26 -7.16 -2.61
CA VAL A 71 10.83 -6.91 -2.58
C VAL A 71 10.46 -6.00 -3.75
N ARG A 72 9.57 -6.48 -4.60
CA ARG A 72 9.15 -5.77 -5.81
C ARG A 72 7.99 -4.81 -5.52
N PRO A 73 7.81 -3.77 -6.36
CA PRO A 73 6.62 -2.93 -6.28
C PRO A 73 5.35 -3.76 -6.37
N PHE A 74 4.34 -3.42 -5.58
CA PHE A 74 3.05 -4.12 -5.55
C PHE A 74 1.99 -3.20 -6.14
N ILE A 75 1.34 -3.65 -7.23
CA ILE A 75 0.32 -2.86 -7.92
C ILE A 75 -1.03 -3.11 -7.26
N SER A 76 -1.66 -2.03 -6.81
CA SER A 76 -2.96 -2.08 -6.15
C SER A 76 -3.59 -0.70 -6.09
N ALA A 77 -4.87 -0.68 -5.76
CA ALA A 77 -5.61 0.54 -5.50
C ALA A 77 -6.36 0.42 -4.17
N GLY A 78 -6.25 1.45 -3.34
CA GLY A 78 -7.01 1.56 -2.10
C GLY A 78 -8.12 2.60 -2.24
N VAL A 79 -9.33 2.28 -1.78
CA VAL A 79 -10.45 3.22 -1.68
C VAL A 79 -11.02 3.20 -0.27
N VAL A 80 -11.55 4.35 0.18
CA VAL A 80 -12.25 4.46 1.46
C VAL A 80 -13.65 4.96 1.19
N ILE A 81 -14.65 4.14 1.47
CA ILE A 81 -16.06 4.44 1.24
C ILE A 81 -16.75 4.51 2.60
N ASP A 82 -17.32 5.67 2.94
CA ASP A 82 -17.99 5.90 4.23
C ASP A 82 -17.15 5.51 5.46
N GLY A 83 -15.83 5.70 5.38
CA GLY A 83 -14.88 5.32 6.43
C GLY A 83 -14.50 3.83 6.45
N HIS A 84 -14.96 3.03 5.50
CA HIS A 84 -14.57 1.63 5.30
C HIS A 84 -13.46 1.52 4.25
N PRO A 85 -12.29 0.95 4.59
CA PRO A 85 -11.19 0.76 3.66
C PRO A 85 -11.39 -0.50 2.80
N TYR A 86 -11.02 -0.39 1.52
CA TYR A 86 -10.94 -1.49 0.57
C TYR A 86 -9.58 -1.37 -0.14
N SER A 87 -8.89 -2.50 -0.30
CA SER A 87 -7.63 -2.57 -1.05
C SER A 87 -7.77 -3.68 -2.08
N GLU A 88 -7.70 -3.31 -3.35
CA GLU A 88 -7.74 -4.25 -4.47
C GLU A 88 -6.33 -4.50 -4.97
N ALA A 89 -5.85 -5.73 -4.82
CA ALA A 89 -4.58 -6.16 -5.39
C ALA A 89 -4.75 -6.43 -6.89
N MET A 90 -3.92 -5.83 -7.73
CA MET A 90 -4.00 -6.07 -9.17
C MET A 90 -3.25 -7.36 -9.53
N PRO A 91 -3.90 -8.33 -10.20
CA PRO A 91 -3.25 -9.56 -10.64
C PRO A 91 -2.39 -9.31 -11.88
N CYS A 92 -1.20 -8.74 -11.68
CA CYS A 92 -0.25 -8.33 -12.72
C CYS A 92 1.13 -9.04 -12.64
N GLY A 93 1.27 -10.08 -11.82
CA GLY A 93 2.44 -10.96 -11.74
C GLY A 93 2.60 -11.87 -12.95
N ILE A 94 3.75 -12.52 -13.08
CA ILE A 94 4.02 -13.41 -14.21
C ILE A 94 2.96 -14.53 -14.23
N LYS A 95 2.30 -14.72 -15.39
CA LYS A 95 1.14 -15.63 -15.62
C LYS A 95 -0.21 -15.13 -15.11
N GLU A 96 -0.31 -13.93 -14.55
CA GLU A 96 -1.60 -13.35 -14.15
C GLU A 96 -2.25 -12.58 -15.30
N ILE A 97 -3.55 -12.32 -15.16
CA ILE A 97 -4.41 -11.82 -16.25
C ILE A 97 -3.98 -10.44 -16.78
N TYR A 98 -3.46 -9.56 -15.91
CA TYR A 98 -3.02 -8.21 -16.28
C TYR A 98 -1.50 -8.09 -16.40
N HIS A 99 -0.79 -9.21 -16.52
CA HIS A 99 0.64 -9.13 -16.82
C HIS A 99 0.87 -8.49 -18.19
N ARG A 100 1.87 -7.62 -18.27
CA ARG A 100 2.23 -6.88 -19.50
C ARG A 100 2.50 -7.73 -20.73
N SER A 101 2.83 -9.02 -20.56
CA SER A 101 3.06 -9.93 -21.69
C SER A 101 1.78 -10.38 -22.40
N ASN A 102 0.61 -10.06 -21.84
CA ASN A 102 -0.68 -10.46 -22.39
C ASN A 102 -1.26 -9.40 -23.35
N PHE A 103 -0.57 -8.28 -23.54
CA PHE A 103 -0.95 -7.13 -24.37
C PHE A 103 0.26 -6.67 -25.19
#